data_AF-A0A0Q9IC01-F1
#
_entry.id   AF-A0A0Q9IC01-F1
#
_cell.length_a   1.000
_cell.length_b   1.000
_cell.length_c   1.000
_cell.angle_alpha   90.00
_cell.angle_beta   90.00
_cell.angle_gamma   90.00
#
_symmetry.space_group_name_H-M   'P 1'
#
loop_
_entity.id
_entity.type
_entity.pdbx_description
1 polymer ?
#
loop_
_entity_poly.entity_id
_entity_poly.type
_entity_poly.pdbx_seq_one_letter_code
_entity_poly.pdbx_strand_id
1 'polypeptide(L)' 'MSRSWKHPKTGIYWFRKCVPDELRILLGKTEEKQSFGTRDPAEAKIKQLEVLVAVEKRWAIQQLPTAWLRGSELASVS' A
#
# COMPACT_ATOMS: atom_id res chain seq x y z
N MET A 1 1.75 11.30 8.37
CA MET A 1 0.87 10.30 9.01
C MET A 1 -0.53 10.45 8.45
N SER A 2 -1.03 9.47 7.69
CA SER A 2 -2.40 9.51 7.16
C SER A 2 -3.40 9.23 8.29
N ARG A 3 -4.26 10.19 8.63
CA ARG A 3 -5.37 9.94 9.56
C ARG A 3 -6.39 9.02 8.91
N SER A 4 -6.87 8.04 9.67
CA SER A 4 -8.00 7.20 9.31
C SER A 4 -9.23 8.09 9.06
N TRP A 5 -9.83 7.99 7.88
CA TRP A 5 -11.02 8.78 7.55
C TRP A 5 -12.27 8.04 8.01
N LYS A 6 -13.16 8.70 8.75
CA LYS A 6 -14.43 8.11 9.20
C LYS A 6 -15.50 8.34 8.14
N HIS A 7 -16.11 7.27 7.65
CA HIS A 7 -17.17 7.38 6.66
C HIS A 7 -18.44 7.99 7.27
N PRO A 8 -18.99 9.09 6.71
CA PRO A 8 -20.03 9.89 7.36
C PRO A 8 -21.35 9.14 7.54
N LYS A 9 -21.69 8.21 6.63
CA LYS A 9 -22.95 7.46 6.67
C LYS A 9 -22.89 6.20 7.53
N THR A 10 -21.74 5.52 7.57
CA THR A 10 -21.62 4.18 8.21
C THR A 10 -20.82 4.21 9.51
N GLY A 11 -20.08 5.29 9.76
CA GLY A 11 -19.17 5.43 10.89
C GLY A 11 -17.93 4.55 10.82
N ILE A 12 -17.79 3.74 9.76
CA ILE A 12 -16.66 2.83 9.56
C ILE A 12 -15.44 3.65 9.18
N TYR A 13 -14.28 3.31 9.73
CA TYR A 13 -13.00 3.93 9.38
C TYR A 13 -12.39 3.30 8.12
N TRP A 14 -11.75 4.14 7.31
CA TRP A 14 -11.15 3.75 6.03
C TRP A 14 -9.70 4.21 5.96
N PHE A 15 -8.89 3.37 5.31
CA PHE A 15 -7.58 3.69 4.78
C PHE A 15 -7.74 4.43 3.45
N ARG A 16 -6.99 5.52 3.29
CA ARG A 16 -6.82 6.21 2.02
C ARG A 16 -5.36 6.63 1.87
N LYS A 17 -4.75 6.29 0.74
CA LYS A 17 -3.40 6.75 0.39
C LYS A 17 -3.28 6.90 -1.12
N CYS A 18 -2.72 8.04 -1.56
CA CYS A 18 -2.43 8.25 -2.98
C CYS A 18 -1.30 7.33 -3.42
N VAL A 19 -1.47 6.72 -4.58
CA VAL A 19 -0.42 5.93 -5.24
C VAL A 19 0.62 6.90 -5.82
N PRO A 20 1.93 6.66 -5.59
CA PRO A 20 3.02 7.44 -6.20
C PRO A 20 2.90 7.43 -7.73
N ASP A 21 3.22 8.54 -8.40
CA ASP A 21 3.02 8.69 -9.85
C ASP A 21 3.66 7.58 -10.67
N GLU A 22 4.88 7.18 -10.33
CA GLU A 22 5.62 6.09 -10.98
C GLU A 22 4.90 4.74 -10.91
N LEU A 23 4.17 4.51 -9.81
CA LEU A 23 3.41 3.28 -9.60
C LEU A 23 2.01 3.33 -10.19
N ARG A 24 1.47 4.51 -10.54
CA ARG A 24 0.11 4.63 -11.09
C ARG A 24 -0.03 3.89 -12.42
N ILE A 25 1.02 3.94 -13.25
CA ILE A 25 1.07 3.25 -14.55
C ILE A 25 1.07 1.74 -14.33
N LEU A 26 1.85 1.25 -13.36
CA LEU A 26 1.97 -0.19 -13.06
C LEU A 26 0.72 -0.76 -12.37
N LEU A 27 0.14 -0.02 -11.44
CA LEU A 27 -1.00 -0.48 -10.63
C LEU A 27 -2.37 -0.19 -11.28
N GLY A 28 -2.43 0.66 -12.30
CA GLY A 28 -3.66 1.08 -12.96
C GLY A 28 -4.65 1.83 -12.05
N LYS A 29 -4.16 2.35 -10.91
CA LYS A 29 -4.98 3.01 -9.87
C LYS A 29 -4.25 4.23 -9.32
N THR A 30 -5.03 5.23 -8.89
CA THR A 30 -4.52 6.50 -8.35
C THR A 30 -4.54 6.57 -6.83
N GLU A 31 -5.42 5.81 -6.17
CA GLU A 31 -5.55 5.74 -4.72
C GLU A 31 -5.75 4.29 -4.26
N GLU A 32 -5.10 3.90 -3.16
CA GLU A 32 -5.44 2.70 -2.42
C GLU A 32 -6.52 3.05 -1.37
N LYS A 33 -7.66 2.36 -1.44
CA LYS A 33 -8.80 2.52 -0.52
C LYS A 33 -9.15 1.19 0.09
N GLN A 34 -9.22 1.13 1.41
CA GLN A 34 -9.62 -0.07 2.13
C GLN A 34 -10.46 0.29 3.34
N SER A 35 -11.62 -0.34 3.51
CA SER A 35 -12.44 -0.20 4.72
C SER A 35 -11.84 -1.05 5.84
N PHE A 36 -11.74 -0.52 7.05
CA PHE A 36 -11.28 -1.29 8.21
C PHE A 36 -12.36 -2.19 8.82
N GLY A 37 -13.63 -2.00 8.41
CA GLY A 37 -14.77 -2.76 8.94
C GLY A 37 -15.09 -2.48 10.41
N THR A 38 -14.43 -1.50 11.03
CA THR A 38 -14.63 -1.13 12.43
C THR A 38 -15.05 0.33 12.58
N ARG A 39 -15.82 0.59 13.64
CA ARG A 39 -16.20 1.93 14.11
C ARG A 39 -15.38 2.36 15.34
N ASP A 40 -14.58 1.46 15.90
CA ASP A 40 -13.71 1.76 17.03
C ASP A 40 -12.46 2.53 16.55
N PRO A 41 -12.22 3.75 17.05
CA PRO A 41 -11.03 4.53 16.70
C PRO A 41 -9.71 3.86 17.12
N ALA A 42 -9.69 3.11 18.22
CA ALA A 42 -8.48 2.44 18.69
C ALA A 42 -8.09 1.29 17.76
N GLU A 43 -9.05 0.43 17.44
CA GLU A 43 -8.89 -0.65 16.45
C GLU A 43 -8.54 -0.09 15.06
N ALA A 44 -9.18 1.00 14.64
CA ALA A 44 -8.87 1.66 13.37
C ALA A 44 -7.43 2.16 13.30
N LYS A 45 -6.87 2.67 14.40
CA LYS A 45 -5.47 3.12 14.47
C LYS A 45 -4.50 1.96 14.28
N ILE A 46 -4.79 0.81 14.87
CA ILE A 46 -3.96 -0.41 14.71
C ILE A 46 -4.01 -0.89 13.26
N LYS A 47 -5.23 -1.09 12.73
CA LYS A 47 -5.44 -1.51 11.33
C LYS A 47 -4.82 -0.55 10.33
N GLN A 48 -4.85 0.76 10.58
CA GLN A 48 -4.20 1.76 9.75
C GLN A 48 -2.68 1.52 9.63
N LEU A 49 -2.01 1.18 10.73
CA LEU A 49 -0.57 0.91 10.73
C LEU A 49 -0.26 -0.39 9.98
N GLU A 50 -1.03 -1.44 10.21
CA GLU A 50 -0.88 -2.73 9.52
C GLU A 50 -1.03 -2.59 8.00
N VAL A 51 -2.12 -1.94 7.57
CA VAL A 51 -2.39 -1.70 6.14
C VAL A 51 -1.33 -0.80 5.53
N LEU A 52 -0.87 0.23 6.25
CA LEU A 52 0.21 1.09 5.77
C LEU A 52 1.47 0.27 5.50
N VAL A 53 1.92 -0.56 6.46
CA VAL A 53 3.11 -1.40 6.30
C VAL A 53 2.94 -2.37 5.13
N ALA A 54 1.77 -3.01 4.98
CA ALA A 54 1.51 -3.94 3.89
C ALA A 54 1.53 -3.24 2.51
N VAL A 55 0.95 -2.05 2.41
CA VAL A 55 0.95 -1.23 1.19
C VAL A 55 2.37 -0.80 0.84
N GLU A 56 3.13 -0.26 1.80
CA GLU A 56 4.52 0.17 1.55
C GLU A 56 5.41 -0.99 1.11
N LYS A 57 5.31 -2.15 1.76
CA LYS A 57 6.08 -3.35 1.37
C LYS A 57 5.78 -3.76 -0.08
N ARG A 58 4.50 -3.78 -0.45
CA ARG A 58 4.06 -4.12 -1.81
C ARG A 58 4.55 -3.11 -2.84
N TRP A 59 4.52 -1.82 -2.52
CA TRP A 59 5.05 -0.78 -3.39
C TRP A 59 6.58 -0.83 -3.52
N ALA A 60 7.29 -1.12 -2.44
CA ALA A 60 8.74 -1.26 -2.47
C ALA A 60 9.18 -2.36 -3.44
N ILE A 61 8.50 -3.52 -3.45
CA ILE A 61 8.77 -4.60 -4.41
C ILE A 61 8.58 -4.14 -5.86
N GLN A 62 7.58 -3.30 -6.13
CA GLN A 62 7.29 -2.80 -7.49
C GLN A 62 8.21 -1.66 -7.93
N GLN A 63 8.76 -0.89 -6.99
CA GLN A 63 9.74 0.15 -7.24
C GLN A 63 11.16 -0.39 -7.39
N LEU A 64 11.40 -1.68 -7.10
CA LEU A 64 12.72 -2.27 -7.33
C LEU A 64 13.07 -2.07 -8.82
N PRO A 65 14.23 -1.45 -9.12
CA PRO A 65 14.67 -1.32 -10.50
C PRO A 65 14.74 -2.73 -11.08
N THR A 66 13.96 -2.98 -12.13
CA THR A 66 13.99 -4.26 -12.86
C THR A 66 15.40 -4.59 -13.38
N ALA A 67 16.32 -3.63 -13.35
CA ALA A 67 17.76 -3.80 -13.59
C ALA A 67 18.44 -4.81 -12.64
N TRP A 68 18.02 -4.92 -11.37
CA TRP A 68 18.63 -5.88 -10.42
C TRP A 68 18.09 -7.30 -10.58
N LEU A 69 16.89 -7.49 -11.15
CA LEU A 69 16.27 -8.80 -11.37
C LEU A 69 16.69 -9.45 -12.70
N ARG A 70 17.27 -8.69 -13.64
CA ARG A 70 17.77 -9.23 -14.93
C ARG A 70 19.27 -9.58 -14.92
N GLY A 71 19.99 -9.27 -13.84
CA GLY A 71 21.43 -9.50 -13.72
C GLY A 71 21.83 -10.79 -13.02
N SER A 72 20.90 -11.50 -12.37
CA SER A 72 21.18 -12.71 -11.59
C SER A 72 21.02 -14.03 -12.37
N GLU A 73 20.75 -13.98 -13.68
CA GLU A 73 20.65 -15.18 -14.53
C GLU A 73 21.95 -15.52 -15.28
N LEU A 74 23.04 -14.75 -15.06
CA LEU A 74 24.35 -15.02 -15.70
C LEU A 74 25.41 -15.61 -14.76
N ALA A 75 25.06 -15.94 -13.51
CA ALA A 75 25.98 -16.56 -12.54
C ALA A 75 25.77 -18.08 -12.39
N SER A 76 25.62 -18.80 -13.51
CA SER A 76 25.73 -20.27 -13.57
C SER A 76 26.30 -20.70 -14.92
N VAL A 77 27.46 -20.16 -15.27
CA VAL A 77 28.41 -20.83 -16.16
C VAL A 77 29.81 -20.55 -15.60
N SER A 78 30.32 -21.46 -14.77
CA SER A 78 31.74 -21.81 -14.64
C SER A 78 31.86 -23.06 -13.77
#